data_AF-A0A1X7V441-F1
#
_entry.id   AF-A0A1X7V441-F1
#
_cell.length_a   1.000
_cell.length_b   1.000
_cell.length_c   1.000
_cell.angle_alpha   90.00
_cell.angle_beta   90.00
_cell.angle_gamma   90.00
#
_symmetry.space_group_name_H-M   'P 1'
#
loop_
_entity.id
_entity.type
_entity.pdbx_description
1 polymer ?
#
loop_
_entity_poly.entity_id
_entity_poly.type
_entity_poly.pdbx_seq_one_letter_code
_entity_poly.pdbx_strand_id
1 'polypeptide(L)'
;MLKEHFSHNAFVKSSNISNDEEENHDIPMENLYYPKRPEDLWFKLSKPFVIRRLGYFDSRRESEVSIVFITMHDDWTISKPKLYASLVYKNKRTIACLELEEWAVAGKMKLKTYEYYVTYVYRTKIKSIPTDEAPLCAKVGLTCTGPMASIPIRDSKPEKHLTYGVCLHQGLYGSNNSQLLIDWIELNIALGAEIITVYFQDVPDSYYNATLPYI
;
A
#
# COMPACT_ATOMS: atom_id res chain seq x y z
N MET A 1 -3.46 -14.01 -54.33
CA MET A 1 -4.50 -13.06 -53.85
C MET A 1 -3.84 -12.03 -52.95
N LEU A 2 -3.85 -10.77 -53.43
CA LEU A 2 -3.79 -9.45 -52.75
C LEU A 2 -3.26 -9.43 -51.30
N LYS A 3 -2.13 -8.79 -50.92
CA LYS A 3 -1.60 -7.41 -51.07
C LYS A 3 -2.56 -6.29 -50.63
N GLU A 4 -2.17 -5.60 -49.55
CA GLU A 4 -2.26 -4.14 -49.25
C GLU A 4 -1.68 -3.98 -47.82
N HIS A 5 -0.54 -3.35 -47.50
CA HIS A 5 0.02 -2.03 -47.79
C HIS A 5 -0.89 -0.84 -47.47
N PHE A 6 -0.63 -0.19 -46.33
CA PHE A 6 -0.56 1.26 -46.26
C PHE A 6 0.66 1.70 -45.44
N SER A 7 1.38 2.66 -46.00
CA SER A 7 2.57 3.33 -45.48
C SER A 7 2.32 4.84 -45.49
N HIS A 8 3.32 5.58 -44.97
CA HIS A 8 3.59 7.03 -45.11
C HIS A 8 3.00 7.89 -43.97
N ASN A 9 3.85 8.38 -43.07
CA ASN A 9 4.80 9.50 -43.17
C ASN A 9 4.13 10.80 -42.73
N ALA A 10 4.67 11.41 -41.68
CA ALA A 10 4.78 12.86 -41.60
C ALA A 10 5.99 13.22 -40.73
N PHE A 11 7.05 13.61 -41.44
CA PHE A 11 8.18 14.38 -40.92
C PHE A 11 7.71 15.82 -40.72
N VAL A 12 8.01 16.46 -39.59
CA VAL A 12 8.10 17.91 -39.49
C VAL A 12 9.39 18.25 -38.77
N LYS A 13 10.20 19.11 -39.40
CA LYS A 13 11.49 19.59 -38.91
C LYS A 13 11.37 21.08 -38.56
N SER A 14 12.03 21.42 -37.45
CA SER A 14 12.56 22.72 -37.00
C SER A 14 11.62 23.88 -36.60
N SER A 15 11.85 24.37 -35.38
CA SER A 15 12.24 25.77 -35.15
C SER A 15 12.94 25.92 -33.79
N ASN A 16 14.16 26.47 -33.78
CA ASN A 16 14.84 26.96 -32.58
C ASN A 16 14.10 28.21 -32.06
N ILE A 17 13.62 28.19 -30.82
CA ILE A 17 13.33 29.40 -30.03
C ILE A 17 13.84 29.15 -28.60
N SER A 18 14.41 30.21 -28.06
CA SER A 18 15.29 30.37 -26.90
C SER A 18 14.72 30.02 -25.52
N ASN A 19 15.67 29.69 -24.64
CA ASN A 19 15.69 29.73 -23.17
C ASN A 19 14.50 30.41 -22.48
N ASP A 20 13.81 29.64 -21.64
CA ASP A 20 13.42 30.07 -20.30
C ASP A 20 13.53 28.85 -19.36
N GLU A 21 14.26 29.01 -18.27
CA GLU A 21 14.46 28.02 -17.21
C GLU A 21 13.15 27.85 -16.43
N GLU A 22 12.31 26.91 -16.85
CA GLU A 22 11.23 26.41 -16.00
C GLU A 22 11.75 25.18 -15.25
N GLU A 23 12.13 25.36 -13.98
CA GLU A 23 12.41 24.26 -13.05
C GLU A 23 11.14 23.41 -12.90
N ASN A 24 11.02 22.41 -13.78
CA ASN A 24 9.99 21.40 -13.71
C ASN A 24 10.26 20.52 -12.48
N HIS A 25 9.66 20.87 -11.36
CA HIS A 25 9.44 19.91 -10.27
C HIS A 25 8.33 18.93 -10.68
N ASP A 26 8.57 18.19 -11.77
CA ASP A 26 7.86 16.97 -12.05
C ASP A 26 8.18 16.01 -10.91
N ILE A 27 7.23 15.85 -9.98
CA ILE A 27 7.24 14.71 -9.07
C ILE A 27 7.13 13.50 -9.98
N PRO A 28 8.16 12.63 -10.08
CA PRO A 28 8.06 11.46 -10.92
C PRO A 28 6.88 10.65 -10.38
N MET A 29 5.85 10.50 -11.20
CA MET A 29 4.86 9.44 -10.99
C MET A 29 5.64 8.15 -11.24
N GLU A 30 6.39 7.71 -10.22
CA GLU A 30 7.24 6.53 -10.31
C GLU A 30 6.37 5.40 -10.83
N ASN A 31 6.76 4.85 -11.98
CA ASN A 31 6.24 3.59 -12.50
C ASN A 31 6.07 2.65 -11.30
N LEU A 32 4.84 2.19 -11.04
CA LEU A 32 4.53 1.23 -9.98
C LEU A 32 5.36 -0.03 -10.23
N TYR A 33 6.60 -0.04 -9.76
CA TYR A 33 7.56 -1.09 -9.99
C TYR A 33 7.14 -2.25 -9.11
N TYR A 34 6.96 -3.44 -9.70
CA TYR A 34 6.72 -4.62 -8.88
C TYR A 34 7.90 -4.79 -7.92
N PRO A 35 7.65 -4.78 -6.61
CA PRO A 35 8.70 -4.81 -5.61
C PRO A 35 9.45 -6.14 -5.71
N LYS A 36 10.78 -6.08 -5.80
CA LYS A 36 11.64 -7.26 -5.95
C LYS A 36 12.33 -7.61 -4.64
N ARG A 37 12.42 -6.66 -3.70
CA ARG A 37 13.06 -6.81 -2.39
C ARG A 37 12.21 -6.19 -1.27
N PRO A 38 12.40 -6.61 -0.01
CA PRO A 38 11.65 -6.03 1.12
C PRO A 38 11.77 -4.50 1.24
N GLU A 39 12.92 -3.93 0.88
CA GLU A 39 13.17 -2.48 0.95
C GLU A 39 12.35 -1.68 -0.08
N ASP A 40 11.89 -2.35 -1.15
CA ASP A 40 10.97 -1.80 -2.14
C ASP A 40 9.53 -1.73 -1.60
N LEU A 41 9.24 -2.51 -0.56
CA LEU A 41 7.92 -2.58 0.07
C LEU A 41 7.79 -1.73 1.33
N TRP A 42 8.89 -1.61 2.05
CA TRP A 42 8.89 -1.09 3.42
C TRP A 42 9.90 0.05 3.57
N PHE A 43 9.45 1.15 4.16
CA PHE A 43 10.32 2.13 4.78
C PHE A 43 10.59 1.74 6.22
N LYS A 44 11.86 1.74 6.61
CA LYS A 44 12.27 1.52 7.99
C LYS A 44 12.27 2.84 8.75
N LEU A 45 11.32 3.03 9.67
CA LEU A 45 11.26 4.22 10.54
C LEU A 45 12.13 4.03 11.79
N SER A 46 12.25 2.80 12.29
CA SER A 46 13.19 2.42 13.36
C SER A 46 13.54 0.93 13.26
N LYS A 47 14.42 0.42 14.13
CA LYS A 47 14.76 -1.01 14.15
C LYS A 47 13.51 -1.92 14.27
N PRO A 48 12.59 -1.68 15.22
CA PRO A 48 11.38 -2.49 15.36
C PRO A 48 10.20 -2.03 14.49
N PHE A 49 10.31 -0.97 13.69
CA PHE A 49 9.14 -0.37 13.03
C PHE A 49 9.38 -0.11 11.54
N VAL A 50 8.53 -0.74 10.72
CA VAL A 50 8.48 -0.50 9.28
C VAL A 50 7.07 -0.07 8.84
N ILE A 51 7.02 0.72 7.78
CA ILE A 51 5.77 1.23 7.18
C ILE A 51 5.78 0.94 5.68
N ARG A 52 4.63 0.59 5.10
CA ARG A 52 4.53 0.40 3.65
C ARG A 52 4.88 1.69 2.91
N ARG A 53 5.57 1.56 1.78
CA ARG A 53 5.89 2.71 0.90
C ARG A 53 4.70 3.25 0.10
N LEU A 54 3.48 2.86 0.47
CA LEU A 54 2.24 3.32 -0.17
C LEU A 54 1.18 3.52 0.91
N GLY A 55 0.54 4.69 0.90
CA GLY A 55 -0.64 4.99 1.70
C GLY A 55 -1.88 5.11 0.82
N TYR A 56 -3.05 5.10 1.44
CA TYR A 56 -4.32 5.06 0.74
C TYR A 56 -5.24 6.17 1.23
N PHE A 57 -5.82 6.94 0.32
CA PHE A 57 -6.95 7.80 0.63
C PHE A 57 -8.21 6.92 0.65
N ASP A 58 -8.78 6.73 1.84
CA ASP A 58 -10.01 5.98 2.03
C ASP A 58 -11.19 6.95 2.08
N SER A 59 -11.92 7.00 0.99
CA SER A 59 -13.15 7.81 0.85
C SER A 59 -14.37 6.94 0.56
N ARG A 60 -14.35 5.66 0.95
CA ARG A 60 -15.48 4.72 0.71
C ARG A 60 -16.77 5.17 1.39
N ARG A 61 -16.66 5.93 2.49
CA ARG A 61 -17.77 6.63 3.16
C ARG A 61 -17.45 8.10 3.27
N GLU A 62 -18.29 8.96 2.71
CA GLU A 62 -18.09 10.42 2.70
C GLU A 62 -17.93 11.02 4.10
N SER A 63 -18.57 10.43 5.11
CA SER A 63 -18.50 10.88 6.51
C SER A 63 -17.26 10.39 7.26
N GLU A 64 -16.49 9.45 6.69
CA GLU A 64 -15.38 8.76 7.37
C GLU A 64 -14.06 8.83 6.56
N VAL A 65 -13.88 9.89 5.76
CA VAL A 65 -12.67 10.05 4.95
C VAL A 65 -11.41 10.07 5.82
N SER A 66 -10.40 9.30 5.43
CA SER A 66 -9.11 9.23 6.12
C SER A 66 -7.96 8.84 5.19
N ILE A 67 -6.72 9.11 5.62
CA ILE A 67 -5.51 8.53 5.01
C ILE A 67 -5.11 7.31 5.83
N VAL A 68 -4.94 6.18 5.16
CA VAL A 68 -4.62 4.88 5.76
C VAL A 68 -3.19 4.48 5.43
N PHE A 69 -2.50 3.96 6.44
CA PHE A 69 -1.13 3.48 6.38
C PHE A 69 -1.04 2.07 6.97
N ILE A 70 -0.24 1.21 6.35
CA ILE A 70 0.01 -0.14 6.83
C ILE A 70 1.42 -0.18 7.42
N THR A 71 1.54 -0.65 8.65
CA THR A 71 2.79 -0.76 9.37
C THR A 71 2.99 -2.17 9.89
N MET A 72 4.23 -2.50 10.20
CA MET A 72 4.58 -3.75 10.83
C MET A 72 5.64 -3.48 11.89
N HIS A 73 5.42 -3.98 13.10
CA HIS A 73 6.36 -3.75 14.18
C HIS A 73 6.50 -4.91 15.16
N ASP A 74 7.64 -4.89 15.85
CA ASP A 74 7.97 -5.85 16.90
C ASP A 74 7.24 -5.50 18.20
N ASP A 75 6.24 -6.32 18.53
CA ASP A 75 5.37 -6.14 19.71
C ASP A 75 6.00 -6.60 21.03
N TRP A 76 7.27 -7.02 21.04
CA TRP A 76 8.02 -7.20 22.31
C TRP A 76 8.21 -5.88 23.07
N THR A 77 8.07 -4.75 22.38
CA THR A 77 8.23 -3.43 22.99
C THR A 77 6.95 -2.99 23.69
N ILE A 78 7.07 -2.63 24.98
CA ILE A 78 5.93 -2.36 25.90
C ILE A 78 5.02 -1.20 25.42
N SER A 79 5.52 -0.28 24.59
CA SER A 79 4.75 0.85 24.09
C SER A 79 4.69 0.85 22.57
N LYS A 80 3.48 0.71 22.03
CA LYS A 80 3.22 0.98 20.60
C LYS A 80 3.62 2.42 20.29
N PRO A 81 4.41 2.66 19.23
CA PRO A 81 4.84 3.99 18.90
C PRO A 81 3.67 4.83 18.40
N LYS A 82 3.67 6.11 18.80
CA LYS A 82 2.81 7.11 18.16
C LYS A 82 3.38 7.46 16.80
N LEU A 83 2.49 7.61 15.82
CA LEU A 83 2.85 8.06 14.48
C LEU A 83 2.21 9.39 14.17
N TYR A 84 2.93 10.19 13.40
CA TYR A 84 2.49 11.48 12.94
C TYR A 84 2.69 11.59 11.44
N ALA A 85 1.72 12.22 10.77
CA ALA A 85 1.75 12.46 9.33
C ALA A 85 1.64 13.95 9.01
N SER A 86 2.40 14.41 8.02
CA SER A 86 2.18 15.69 7.36
C SER A 86 1.77 15.44 5.92
N LEU A 87 0.60 15.91 5.52
CA LEU A 87 0.00 15.67 4.21
C LEU A 87 0.32 16.81 3.26
N VAL A 88 0.73 16.50 2.03
CA VAL A 88 1.07 17.47 0.99
C VAL A 88 0.10 17.33 -0.18
N TYR A 89 -0.59 18.41 -0.53
CA TYR A 89 -1.58 18.47 -1.60
C TYR A 89 -0.99 19.11 -2.87
N LYS A 90 -1.72 18.99 -3.99
CA LYS A 90 -1.23 19.41 -5.32
C LYS A 90 -0.94 20.92 -5.41
N ASN A 91 -1.73 21.73 -4.72
CA ASN A 91 -1.55 23.18 -4.61
C ASN A 91 -0.49 23.60 -3.58
N LYS A 92 0.42 22.69 -3.17
CA LYS A 92 1.44 22.89 -2.12
C LYS A 92 0.87 23.17 -0.73
N ARG A 93 -0.45 23.11 -0.55
CA ARG A 93 -1.07 23.14 0.78
C ARG A 93 -0.58 21.96 1.60
N THR A 94 -0.24 22.22 2.85
CA THR A 94 0.24 21.19 3.78
C THR A 94 -0.63 21.18 5.02
N ILE A 95 -1.03 19.98 5.46
CA ILE A 95 -1.61 19.77 6.80
C ILE A 95 -0.55 19.04 7.61
N ALA A 96 0.04 19.73 8.58
CA ALA A 96 1.19 19.22 9.30
C ALA A 96 0.80 18.47 10.58
N CYS A 97 1.63 17.50 10.96
CA CYS A 97 1.66 16.92 12.31
C CYS A 97 0.33 16.33 12.81
N LEU A 98 -0.38 15.62 11.94
CA LEU A 98 -1.56 14.84 12.30
C LEU A 98 -1.14 13.59 13.06
N GLU A 99 -1.60 13.44 14.31
CA GLU A 99 -1.47 12.17 15.04
C GLU A 99 -2.34 11.10 14.35
N LEU A 100 -1.72 9.96 14.04
CA LEU A 100 -2.41 8.80 13.48
C LEU A 100 -2.98 7.93 14.61
N GLU A 101 -4.20 7.43 14.41
CA GLU A 101 -4.83 6.47 15.29
C GLU A 101 -4.66 5.05 14.75
N GLU A 102 -4.46 4.10 15.67
CA GLU A 102 -4.55 2.67 15.35
C GLU A 102 -6.02 2.35 15.02
N TRP A 103 -6.24 1.76 13.85
CA TRP A 103 -7.56 1.44 13.34
C TRP A 103 -7.84 -0.06 13.37
N ALA A 104 -6.87 -0.86 12.94
CA ALA A 104 -7.01 -2.31 12.88
C ALA A 104 -5.67 -3.01 13.12
N VAL A 105 -5.77 -4.26 13.56
CA VAL A 105 -4.63 -5.15 13.78
C VAL A 105 -4.85 -6.43 13.00
N ALA A 106 -3.78 -6.89 12.36
CA ALA A 106 -3.73 -8.09 11.55
C ALA A 106 -2.66 -9.03 12.11
N GLY A 107 -3.09 -10.26 12.42
CA GLY A 107 -2.26 -11.28 13.08
C GLY A 107 -2.55 -11.41 14.57
N LYS A 108 -2.04 -12.49 15.17
CA LYS A 108 -2.13 -12.74 16.63
C LYS A 108 -0.75 -13.10 17.16
N MET A 109 -0.42 -12.56 18.33
CA MET A 109 0.77 -12.96 19.08
C MET A 109 0.68 -14.45 19.45
N LYS A 110 1.50 -15.30 18.82
CA LYS A 110 1.68 -16.70 19.23
C LYS A 110 2.94 -16.78 20.10
N LEU A 111 2.76 -16.92 21.41
CA LEU A 111 3.84 -16.95 22.44
C LEU A 111 4.95 -18.01 22.23
N LYS A 112 4.84 -18.88 21.22
CA LYS A 112 5.73 -20.04 21.00
C LYS A 112 6.63 -19.94 19.76
N THR A 113 6.63 -18.84 19.01
CA THR A 113 7.42 -18.69 17.76
C THR A 113 8.33 -17.47 17.80
N TYR A 114 9.57 -17.60 17.31
CA TYR A 114 10.65 -16.60 17.39
C TYR A 114 10.52 -15.38 16.45
N GLU A 115 9.46 -15.29 15.65
CA GLU A 115 9.19 -14.15 14.76
C GLU A 115 7.97 -13.36 15.28
N TYR A 116 8.16 -12.08 15.60
CA TYR A 116 7.22 -11.28 16.41
C TYR A 116 6.80 -9.97 15.76
N TYR A 117 6.52 -10.00 14.46
CA TYR A 117 6.05 -8.84 13.73
C TYR A 117 4.54 -8.88 13.55
N VAL A 118 3.84 -7.90 14.11
CA VAL A 118 2.38 -7.76 13.98
C VAL A 118 2.10 -6.62 12.99
N THR A 119 1.10 -6.83 12.13
CA THR A 119 0.70 -5.82 11.14
C THR A 119 -0.38 -4.93 11.74
N TYR A 120 -0.21 -3.63 11.59
CA TYR A 120 -1.11 -2.62 12.08
C TYR A 120 -1.57 -1.72 10.95
N VAL A 121 -2.82 -1.28 11.05
CA VAL A 121 -3.41 -0.29 10.16
C VAL A 121 -3.60 0.98 10.96
N TYR A 122 -2.92 2.04 10.54
CA TYR A 122 -3.04 3.38 11.11
C TYR A 122 -3.82 4.27 10.16
N ARG A 123 -4.57 5.22 10.70
CA ARG A 123 -5.24 6.23 9.88
C ARG A 123 -5.20 7.62 10.50
N THR A 124 -5.41 8.65 9.69
CA THR A 124 -5.73 9.98 10.20
C THR A 124 -7.09 9.96 10.88
N LYS A 125 -7.26 10.70 11.98
CA LYS A 125 -8.57 10.85 12.64
C LYS A 125 -9.63 11.30 11.64
N ILE A 126 -10.84 10.74 11.75
CA ILE A 126 -11.97 11.12 10.91
C ILE A 126 -12.19 12.64 10.97
N LYS A 127 -12.46 13.27 9.82
CA LYS A 127 -12.65 14.73 9.67
C LYS A 127 -11.43 15.61 9.98
N SER A 128 -10.25 15.03 10.21
CA SER A 128 -9.02 15.83 10.41
C SER A 128 -8.42 16.35 9.09
N ILE A 129 -8.98 15.96 7.95
CA ILE A 129 -8.51 16.30 6.61
C ILE A 129 -9.69 16.72 5.73
N PRO A 130 -9.43 17.47 4.64
CA PRO A 130 -10.40 17.68 3.56
C PRO A 130 -10.94 16.36 3.02
N THR A 131 -12.23 16.35 2.72
CA THR A 131 -12.94 15.16 2.21
C THR A 131 -13.01 15.14 0.69
N ASP A 132 -12.72 16.26 0.04
CA ASP A 132 -12.89 16.53 -1.39
C ASP A 132 -11.65 16.19 -2.24
N GLU A 133 -10.46 16.23 -1.64
CA GLU A 133 -9.18 16.07 -2.34
C GLU A 133 -8.29 15.03 -1.65
N ALA A 134 -7.69 14.13 -2.43
CA ALA A 134 -6.64 13.24 -1.94
C ALA A 134 -5.28 13.96 -1.93
N PRO A 135 -4.48 13.88 -0.84
CA PRO A 135 -3.12 14.40 -0.84
C PRO A 135 -2.24 13.63 -1.83
N LEU A 136 -1.19 14.26 -2.35
CA LEU A 136 -0.21 13.60 -3.24
C LEU A 136 0.68 12.64 -2.46
N CYS A 137 1.14 13.06 -1.29
CA CYS A 137 2.00 12.26 -0.42
C CYS A 137 1.81 12.65 1.04
N ALA A 138 2.32 11.79 1.92
CA ALA A 138 2.42 12.02 3.34
C ALA A 138 3.86 11.84 3.81
N LYS A 139 4.35 12.76 4.63
CA LYS A 139 5.57 12.56 5.41
C LYS A 139 5.18 11.92 6.74
N VAL A 140 5.59 10.69 7.00
CA VAL A 140 5.19 9.91 8.18
C VAL A 140 6.39 9.60 9.05
N GLY A 141 6.28 9.84 10.36
CA GLY A 141 7.36 9.60 11.31
C GLY A 141 6.87 9.36 12.73
N LEU A 142 7.80 9.01 13.63
CA LEU A 142 7.54 8.81 15.06
C LEU A 142 7.33 10.14 15.80
N THR A 143 7.79 11.23 15.23
CA THR A 143 7.61 12.61 15.71
C THR A 143 7.38 13.54 14.51
N CYS A 144 6.91 14.76 14.76
CA CYS A 144 6.66 15.74 13.70
C CYS A 144 7.90 16.48 13.21
N THR A 145 9.01 16.39 13.93
CA THR A 145 10.26 17.12 13.64
C THR A 145 11.45 16.21 13.35
N GLY A 146 11.28 14.90 13.53
CA GLY A 146 12.32 13.91 13.27
C GLY A 146 12.35 13.41 11.82
N PRO A 147 13.13 12.35 11.56
CA PRO A 147 13.13 11.67 10.27
C PRO A 147 11.74 11.17 9.91
N MET A 148 11.28 11.49 8.70
CA MET A 148 9.99 11.07 8.17
C MET A 148 10.17 10.35 6.84
N ALA A 149 9.45 9.25 6.65
CA ALA A 149 9.30 8.59 5.36
C ALA A 149 8.36 9.41 4.47
N SER A 150 8.77 9.66 3.22
CA SER A 150 7.89 10.25 2.22
C SER A 150 7.13 9.12 1.52
N ILE A 151 5.82 9.06 1.75
CA ILE A 151 4.95 7.98 1.29
C ILE A 151 3.95 8.56 0.29
N PRO A 152 3.97 8.14 -0.99
CA PRO A 152 2.91 8.50 -1.93
C PRO A 152 1.55 8.02 -1.43
N ILE A 153 0.52 8.85 -1.63
CA ILE A 153 -0.85 8.48 -1.31
C ILE A 153 -1.58 8.16 -2.61
N ARG A 154 -2.14 6.95 -2.67
CA ARG A 154 -2.99 6.55 -3.76
C ARG A 154 -4.43 6.90 -3.43
N ASP A 155 -5.09 7.62 -4.32
CA ASP A 155 -6.53 7.76 -4.26
C ASP A 155 -7.15 6.38 -4.53
N SER A 156 -7.85 5.85 -3.53
CA SER A 156 -8.55 4.58 -3.64
C SER A 156 -9.91 4.74 -4.28
N LYS A 157 -10.29 5.95 -4.76
CA LYS A 157 -11.47 6.16 -5.61
C LYS A 157 -11.35 5.25 -6.82
N PRO A 158 -12.03 4.11 -6.79
CA PRO A 158 -11.95 3.21 -7.90
C PRO A 158 -12.88 3.85 -8.96
N GLU A 159 -12.39 4.07 -10.19
CA GLU A 159 -13.20 4.71 -11.26
C GLU A 159 -14.53 3.96 -11.54
N LYS A 160 -14.63 2.74 -11.02
CA LYS A 160 -15.82 1.89 -10.87
C LYS A 160 -15.74 1.21 -9.51
N HIS A 161 -16.78 0.54 -9.01
CA HIS A 161 -16.62 -0.41 -7.90
C HIS A 161 -15.55 -1.46 -8.28
N LEU A 162 -14.29 -1.24 -7.87
CA LEU A 162 -13.21 -2.17 -8.12
C LEU A 162 -13.20 -3.16 -6.98
N THR A 163 -13.46 -4.40 -7.32
CA THR A 163 -13.30 -5.56 -6.47
C THR A 163 -11.82 -5.71 -6.12
N TYR A 164 -11.46 -5.53 -4.84
CA TYR A 164 -10.09 -5.75 -4.37
C TYR A 164 -9.78 -7.25 -4.43
N GLY A 165 -8.90 -7.64 -5.35
CA GLY A 165 -8.48 -9.02 -5.55
C GLY A 165 -7.06 -9.28 -5.08
N VAL A 166 -6.82 -10.41 -4.42
CA VAL A 166 -5.46 -10.87 -4.04
C VAL A 166 -5.17 -12.26 -4.60
N CYS A 167 -3.91 -12.47 -4.99
CA CYS A 167 -3.48 -13.73 -5.60
C CYS A 167 -2.24 -14.29 -4.87
N LEU A 168 -2.25 -15.59 -4.58
CA LEU A 168 -1.11 -16.32 -4.01
C LEU A 168 -0.64 -17.41 -4.99
N HIS A 169 0.51 -17.19 -5.64
CA HIS A 169 1.05 -18.08 -6.68
C HIS A 169 2.10 -19.09 -6.19
N GLN A 170 3.11 -18.64 -5.43
CA GLN A 170 4.28 -19.46 -5.07
C GLN A 170 4.51 -19.60 -3.56
N GLY A 171 3.73 -18.92 -2.72
CA GLY A 171 3.97 -18.88 -1.27
C GLY A 171 3.71 -20.20 -0.52
N LEU A 172 3.24 -21.24 -1.22
CA LEU A 172 2.89 -22.54 -0.63
C LEU A 172 3.88 -23.67 -0.97
N TYR A 173 4.83 -23.42 -1.87
CA TYR A 173 5.78 -24.43 -2.29
C TYR A 173 6.59 -24.97 -1.12
N GLY A 174 6.54 -26.31 -0.93
CA GLY A 174 7.26 -27.00 0.14
C GLY A 174 6.72 -26.73 1.55
N SER A 175 5.57 -26.06 1.69
CA SER A 175 4.92 -25.86 2.99
C SER A 175 3.92 -26.99 3.26
N ASN A 176 3.95 -27.52 4.49
CA ASN A 176 3.11 -28.62 4.95
C ASN A 176 2.01 -28.12 5.92
N ASN A 177 2.01 -26.81 6.21
CA ASN A 177 1.18 -26.20 7.21
C ASN A 177 0.05 -25.39 6.56
N SER A 178 -1.07 -26.07 6.29
CA SER A 178 -2.25 -25.45 5.68
C SER A 178 -2.85 -24.32 6.52
N GLN A 179 -2.59 -24.27 7.84
CA GLN A 179 -3.06 -23.18 8.68
C GLN A 179 -2.46 -21.83 8.28
N LEU A 180 -1.23 -21.79 7.74
CA LEU A 180 -0.63 -20.56 7.25
C LEU A 180 -1.41 -19.96 6.06
N LEU A 181 -1.98 -20.81 5.22
CA LEU A 181 -2.83 -20.36 4.13
C LEU A 181 -4.14 -19.77 4.67
N ILE A 182 -4.74 -20.40 5.67
CA ILE A 182 -5.97 -19.91 6.29
C ILE A 182 -5.76 -18.55 6.95
N ASP A 183 -4.68 -18.42 7.74
CA ASP A 183 -4.32 -17.15 8.38
C ASP A 183 -4.11 -16.05 7.30
N TRP A 184 -3.55 -16.40 6.13
CA TRP A 184 -3.38 -15.48 5.00
C TRP A 184 -4.72 -15.12 4.30
N ILE A 185 -5.62 -16.09 4.09
CA ILE A 185 -6.94 -15.85 3.47
C ILE A 185 -7.76 -14.92 4.37
N GLU A 186 -7.88 -15.24 5.66
CA GLU A 186 -8.68 -14.46 6.62
C GLU A 186 -8.15 -13.03 6.76
N LEU A 187 -6.83 -12.85 6.73
CA LEU A 187 -6.20 -11.53 6.72
C LEU A 187 -6.68 -10.70 5.53
N ASN A 188 -6.62 -11.27 4.32
CA ASN A 188 -6.97 -10.51 3.12
C ASN A 188 -8.47 -10.22 3.06
N ILE A 189 -9.33 -11.13 3.54
CA ILE A 189 -10.77 -10.84 3.74
C ILE A 189 -10.95 -9.65 4.68
N ALA A 190 -10.25 -9.64 5.83
CA ALA A 190 -10.34 -8.53 6.79
C ALA A 190 -9.83 -7.20 6.22
N LEU A 191 -8.89 -7.24 5.28
CA LEU A 191 -8.40 -6.07 4.53
C LEU A 191 -9.36 -5.63 3.41
N GLY A 192 -10.48 -6.34 3.24
CA GLY A 192 -11.54 -6.03 2.27
C GLY A 192 -11.36 -6.71 0.92
N ALA A 193 -10.57 -7.80 0.85
CA ALA A 193 -10.45 -8.56 -0.39
C ALA A 193 -11.79 -9.23 -0.72
N GLU A 194 -12.31 -8.91 -1.88
CA GLU A 194 -13.56 -9.45 -2.42
C GLU A 194 -13.29 -10.65 -3.35
N ILE A 195 -12.09 -10.75 -3.91
CA ILE A 195 -11.63 -11.91 -4.68
C ILE A 195 -10.30 -12.41 -4.10
N ILE A 196 -10.22 -13.70 -3.83
CA ILE A 196 -8.97 -14.35 -3.41
C ILE A 196 -8.71 -15.51 -4.37
N THR A 197 -7.55 -15.50 -5.04
CA THR A 197 -7.12 -16.61 -5.90
C THR A 197 -5.87 -17.26 -5.32
N VAL A 198 -5.96 -18.53 -4.98
CA VAL A 198 -4.82 -19.32 -4.49
C VAL A 198 -4.48 -20.38 -5.54
N TYR A 199 -3.23 -20.39 -5.98
CA TYR A 199 -2.74 -21.38 -6.93
C TYR A 199 -2.05 -22.49 -6.14
N PHE A 200 -2.66 -23.67 -6.18
CA PHE A 200 -2.06 -24.87 -5.60
C PHE A 200 -1.12 -25.52 -6.61
N GLN A 201 0.16 -25.60 -6.27
CA GLN A 201 1.17 -26.34 -7.02
C GLN A 201 1.97 -27.17 -6.02
N ASP A 202 2.01 -28.49 -6.22
CA ASP A 202 2.76 -29.45 -5.41
C ASP A 202 2.51 -29.37 -3.88
N VAL A 203 1.25 -29.13 -3.47
CA VAL A 203 0.82 -29.09 -2.06
C VAL A 203 0.04 -30.34 -1.64
N PRO A 204 0.08 -30.74 -0.36
CA PRO A 204 -0.75 -31.85 0.16
C PRO A 204 -2.26 -31.55 0.13
N ASP A 205 -3.09 -32.60 0.11
CA ASP A 205 -4.57 -32.53 0.15
C ASP A 205 -5.13 -31.70 1.31
N SER A 206 -4.38 -31.58 2.41
CA SER A 206 -4.76 -30.77 3.58
C SER A 206 -4.99 -29.29 3.24
N TYR A 207 -4.35 -28.75 2.20
CA TYR A 207 -4.55 -27.37 1.74
C TYR A 207 -5.90 -27.18 1.04
N TYR A 208 -6.30 -28.14 0.23
CA TYR A 208 -7.62 -28.15 -0.41
C TYR A 208 -8.72 -28.27 0.65
N ASN A 209 -8.58 -29.22 1.57
CA ASN A 209 -9.56 -29.40 2.64
C ASN A 209 -9.68 -28.18 3.55
N ALA A 210 -8.57 -27.51 3.85
CA ALA A 210 -8.57 -26.32 4.68
C ALA A 210 -9.28 -25.13 3.99
N THR A 211 -9.19 -25.03 2.66
CA THR A 211 -9.77 -23.90 1.91
C THR A 211 -11.23 -24.07 1.50
N LEU A 212 -11.78 -25.29 1.55
CA LEU A 212 -13.19 -25.57 1.25
C LEU A 212 -14.21 -24.60 1.87
N PRO A 213 -14.07 -24.13 3.14
CA PRO A 213 -15.02 -23.20 3.73
C PRO A 213 -15.03 -21.79 3.10
N TYR A 214 -14.04 -21.46 2.27
CA TYR A 214 -13.83 -20.13 1.69
C TYR A 214 -14.05 -20.08 0.17
N ILE A 215 -14.51 -21.20 -0.43
CA ILE A 215 -14.84 -21.36 -1.86
C ILE A 215 -16.37 -21.33 -1.99
#